data_AF-A0A351D1X6-F1
#
_entry.id   AF-A0A351D1X6-F1
#
_cell.length_a   1.000
_cell.length_b   1.000
_cell.length_c   1.000
_cell.angle_alpha   90.00
_cell.angle_beta   90.00
_cell.angle_gamma   90.00
#
_symmetry.space_group_name_H-M   'P 1'
#
loop_
_entity.id
_entity.type
_entity.pdbx_description
1 polymer ?
#
loop_
_entity_poly.entity_id
_entity_poly.type
_entity_poly.pdbx_seq_one_letter_code
_entity_poly.pdbx_strand_id
1 'polypeptide(L)'
;MTEFDKADTNGDGVIQPDEWEKLRLEERRLEINDRDLKRDAERRYTGFALAGMLIYPFIILLASVLGFDKAATLITDIASVYVIAASGVVAAFMGFNAYSAKSDKKTSMSMEGEK
;
A
#
# COMPACT_ATOMS: atom_id res chain seq x y z
N MET A 1 20.80 25.77 -0.77
CA MET A 1 21.01 24.71 0.24
C MET A 1 20.97 23.41 -0.51
N THR A 2 22.14 22.89 -0.83
CA THR A 2 22.26 21.55 -1.42
C THR A 2 21.92 20.52 -0.34
N GLU A 3 21.47 19.33 -0.72
CA GLU A 3 21.24 18.23 0.25
C GLU A 3 22.53 17.86 1.01
N PHE A 4 23.68 18.15 0.40
CA PHE A 4 25.00 18.02 1.01
C PHE A 4 25.19 19.00 2.18
N ASP A 5 24.77 20.26 2.05
CA ASP A 5 24.83 21.27 3.14
C ASP A 5 23.91 20.93 4.34
N LYS A 6 22.96 20.00 4.17
CA LYS A 6 22.10 19.52 5.26
C LYS A 6 22.67 18.30 5.96
N ALA A 7 23.40 17.47 5.21
CA ALA A 7 24.08 16.28 5.71
C ALA A 7 25.37 16.64 6.46
N ASP A 8 26.11 17.62 5.91
CA ASP A 8 27.28 18.23 6.49
C ASP A 8 26.84 19.27 7.54
N THR A 9 26.75 18.82 8.80
CA THR A 9 26.28 19.65 9.92
C THR A 9 27.42 20.53 10.46
N ASN A 10 28.67 20.18 10.17
CA ASN A 10 29.86 20.85 10.68
C ASN A 10 30.53 21.80 9.64
N GLY A 11 30.12 21.74 8.37
CA GLY A 11 30.56 22.60 7.26
C GLY A 11 31.96 22.28 6.74
N ASP A 12 32.45 21.04 6.92
CA ASP A 12 33.81 20.64 6.57
C ASP A 12 33.97 20.11 5.13
N GLY A 13 32.86 20.02 4.38
CA GLY A 13 32.81 19.55 3.00
C GLY A 13 32.94 18.03 2.85
N VAL A 14 32.95 17.25 3.95
CA VAL A 14 33.07 15.79 3.95
C VAL A 14 32.18 15.18 5.03
N ILE A 15 31.13 14.47 4.63
CA ILE A 15 30.23 13.81 5.60
C ILE A 15 31.00 12.81 6.47
N GLN A 16 31.17 13.16 7.74
CA GLN A 16 31.89 12.35 8.71
C GLN A 16 31.06 11.12 9.15
N PRO A 17 31.69 10.03 9.63
CA PRO A 17 30.97 8.83 10.06
C PRO A 17 29.87 9.10 11.10
N ASP A 18 30.06 10.11 11.95
CA ASP A 18 29.10 10.53 12.97
C ASP A 18 27.84 11.20 12.37
N GLU A 19 28.00 11.90 11.25
CA GLU A 19 26.92 12.54 10.50
C GLU A 19 26.13 11.51 9.70
N TRP A 20 26.81 10.51 9.13
CA TRP A 20 26.17 9.34 8.54
C TRP A 20 25.31 8.57 9.55
N GLU A 21 25.76 8.41 10.79
CA GLU A 21 24.98 7.72 11.82
C GLU A 21 23.70 8.48 12.18
N LYS A 22 23.78 9.81 12.29
CA LYS A 22 22.60 10.67 12.51
C LYS A 22 21.60 10.58 11.37
N LEU A 23 22.07 10.65 10.12
CA LEU A 23 21.22 10.50 8.94
C LEU A 23 20.52 9.14 8.93
N ARG A 24 21.24 8.05 9.21
CA ARG A 24 20.64 6.69 9.30
C ARG A 24 19.60 6.58 10.41
N LEU A 25 19.79 7.26 11.54
CA LEU A 25 18.81 7.29 12.63
C LEU A 25 17.55 8.06 12.22
N GLU A 26 17.71 9.15 11.48
CA GLU A 26 16.60 9.95 10.97
C GLU A 26 15.81 9.21 9.87
N GLU A 27 16.49 8.54 8.94
CA GLU A 27 15.88 7.64 7.96
C GLU A 27 15.03 6.55 8.63
N ARG A 28 15.57 5.87 9.66
CA ARG A 28 14.80 4.87 10.41
C ARG A 28 13.56 5.46 11.09
N ARG A 29 13.66 6.69 11.62
CA ARG A 29 12.51 7.36 12.24
C ARG A 29 11.42 7.66 11.20
N LEU A 30 11.80 8.12 10.03
CA LEU A 30 10.88 8.38 8.92
C LEU A 30 10.22 7.09 8.43
N GLU A 31 10.99 6.01 8.26
CA GLU A 31 10.46 4.70 7.86
C GLU A 31 9.43 4.15 8.87
N ILE A 32 9.69 4.32 10.17
CA ILE A 32 8.73 3.93 11.22
C ILE A 32 7.44 4.75 11.11
N ASN A 33 7.55 6.06 10.89
CA ASN A 33 6.40 6.96 10.76
C ASN A 33 5.55 6.63 9.53
N ASP A 34 6.19 6.42 8.37
CA ASP A 34 5.52 6.02 7.14
C ASP A 34 4.78 4.68 7.29
N ARG A 35 5.38 3.73 8.01
CA ARG A 35 4.73 2.44 8.30
C ARG A 35 3.49 2.59 9.17
N ASP A 36 3.54 3.46 10.17
CA ASP A 36 2.40 3.69 11.06
C ASP A 36 1.26 4.41 10.33
N LEU A 37 1.57 5.43 9.51
CA LEU A 37 0.60 6.09 8.63
C LEU A 37 -0.08 5.10 7.68
N LYS A 38 0.68 4.18 7.09
CA LYS A 38 0.14 3.14 6.21
C LYS A 38 -0.83 2.21 6.95
N ARG A 39 -0.52 1.82 8.19
CA ARG A 39 -1.39 0.94 9.01
C ARG A 39 -2.70 1.61 9.38
N ASP A 40 -2.67 2.88 9.73
CA ASP A 40 -3.88 3.63 10.08
C ASP A 40 -4.75 3.89 8.85
N ALA A 41 -4.13 4.19 7.71
CA ALA A 41 -4.81 4.25 6.43
C ALA A 41 -5.48 2.91 6.10
N GLU A 42 -4.76 1.80 6.21
CA GLU A 42 -5.27 0.45 5.94
C GLU A 42 -6.51 0.16 6.79
N ARG A 43 -6.46 0.37 8.11
CA ARG A 43 -7.62 0.17 9.01
C ARG A 43 -8.84 0.99 8.58
N ARG A 44 -8.63 2.25 8.21
CA ARG A 44 -9.72 3.15 7.81
C ARG A 44 -10.35 2.69 6.49
N TYR A 45 -9.54 2.34 5.50
CA TYR A 45 -10.03 1.89 4.20
C TYR A 45 -10.63 0.49 4.24
N THR A 46 -10.10 -0.43 5.05
CA THR A 46 -10.70 -1.75 5.27
C THR A 46 -12.11 -1.63 5.83
N GLY A 47 -12.37 -0.69 6.75
CA GLY A 47 -13.72 -0.42 7.25
C GLY A 47 -14.70 -0.01 6.14
N PHE A 48 -14.28 0.89 5.25
CA PHE A 48 -15.09 1.28 4.09
C PHE A 48 -15.28 0.15 3.08
N ALA A 49 -14.26 -0.67 2.85
CA ALA A 49 -14.35 -1.83 1.97
C ALA A 49 -15.33 -2.88 2.50
N LEU A 50 -15.28 -3.18 3.81
CA LEU A 50 -16.23 -4.09 4.47
C LEU A 50 -17.67 -3.56 4.41
N ALA A 51 -17.87 -2.26 4.62
CA ALA A 51 -19.17 -1.63 4.46
C ALA A 51 -19.67 -1.73 3.01
N GLY A 52 -18.82 -1.45 2.03
CA GLY A 52 -19.15 -1.59 0.60
C GLY A 52 -19.56 -3.01 0.20
N MET A 53 -18.88 -4.03 0.74
CA MET A 53 -19.20 -5.44 0.48
C MET A 53 -20.58 -5.84 1.02
N LEU A 54 -21.05 -5.21 2.10
CA LEU A 54 -22.40 -5.43 2.67
C LEU A 54 -23.50 -4.64 1.95
N ILE A 55 -23.17 -3.50 1.33
CA ILE A 55 -24.15 -2.69 0.59
C ILE A 55 -24.71 -3.46 -0.62
N TYR A 56 -23.88 -4.22 -1.33
CA TYR A 56 -24.30 -5.00 -2.50
C TYR A 56 -25.45 -6.00 -2.20
N PRO A 57 -25.32 -6.94 -1.23
CA PRO A 57 -26.41 -7.84 -0.88
C PRO A 57 -27.59 -7.10 -0.22
N PHE A 58 -27.35 -5.99 0.48
CA PHE A 58 -28.42 -5.18 1.07
C PHE A 58 -29.33 -4.57 0.00
N ILE A 59 -28.76 -4.08 -1.11
CA ILE A 59 -29.54 -3.55 -2.25
C ILE A 59 -30.32 -4.67 -2.95
N ILE A 60 -29.73 -5.86 -3.12
CA ILE A 60 -30.42 -7.01 -3.72
C ILE A 60 -31.62 -7.43 -2.87
N LEU A 61 -31.44 -7.49 -1.55
CA LEU A 61 -32.52 -7.78 -0.60
C LEU A 61 -33.65 -6.74 -0.74
N LEU A 62 -33.30 -5.45 -0.77
CA LEU A 62 -34.25 -4.36 -0.91
C LEU A 62 -35.01 -4.44 -2.25
N ALA A 63 -34.32 -4.74 -3.35
CA ALA A 63 -34.94 -4.93 -4.67
C ALA A 63 -35.93 -6.10 -4.69
N SER A 64 -35.60 -7.21 -4.02
CA SER A 64 -36.52 -8.35 -3.88
C SER A 64 -37.73 -8.01 -3.01
N VAL A 65 -37.56 -7.27 -1.91
CA VAL A 65 -38.69 -6.82 -1.06
C VAL A 65 -39.62 -5.84 -1.79
N LEU A 66 -39.08 -5.03 -2.72
CA LEU A 66 -39.88 -4.14 -3.59
C LEU A 66 -40.51 -4.85 -4.81
N GLY A 67 -40.30 -6.16 -4.99
CA GLY A 67 -40.88 -6.94 -6.08
C GLY A 67 -40.13 -6.86 -7.42
N PHE A 68 -38.89 -6.37 -7.42
CA PHE A 68 -38.03 -6.32 -8.61
C PHE A 68 -37.21 -7.61 -8.79
N ASP A 69 -37.86 -8.77 -8.75
CA ASP A 69 -37.18 -10.07 -8.77
C ASP A 69 -36.32 -10.29 -10.03
N LYS A 70 -36.77 -9.79 -11.19
CA LYS A 70 -35.98 -9.86 -12.43
C LYS A 70 -34.68 -9.06 -12.36
N ALA A 71 -34.69 -7.90 -11.69
CA ALA A 71 -33.49 -7.07 -11.54
C ALA A 71 -32.52 -7.72 -10.54
N ALA A 72 -33.02 -8.29 -9.44
CA ALA A 72 -32.22 -9.01 -8.46
C ALA A 72 -31.49 -10.21 -9.08
N THR A 73 -32.17 -11.00 -9.91
CA THR A 73 -31.57 -12.16 -10.60
C THR A 73 -30.49 -11.74 -11.60
N LEU A 74 -30.77 -10.75 -12.46
CA LEU A 74 -29.78 -10.25 -13.44
C LEU A 74 -28.51 -9.70 -12.78
N ILE A 75 -28.66 -8.98 -11.66
CA ILE A 75 -27.53 -8.46 -10.90
C ILE A 75 -26.73 -9.60 -10.26
N THR A 76 -27.42 -10.61 -9.72
CA THR A 76 -26.76 -11.77 -9.09
C THR A 76 -25.99 -12.61 -10.12
N ASP A 77 -26.53 -12.78 -11.33
CA ASP A 77 -25.91 -13.59 -12.38
C ASP A 77 -24.56 -13.02 -12.85
N ILE A 78 -24.40 -11.69 -12.89
CA ILE A 78 -23.14 -11.04 -13.28
C ILE A 78 -22.14 -10.91 -12.12
N ALA A 79 -22.56 -11.18 -10.89
CA ALA A 79 -21.76 -10.95 -9.68
C ALA A 79 -20.45 -11.73 -9.69
N SER A 80 -20.51 -13.00 -10.13
CA SER A 80 -19.35 -13.90 -10.18
C SER A 80 -18.24 -13.36 -11.09
N VAL A 81 -18.61 -12.82 -12.25
CA VAL A 81 -17.66 -12.24 -13.23
C VAL A 81 -16.99 -11.00 -12.67
N TYR A 82 -17.76 -10.16 -11.96
CA TYR A 82 -17.21 -8.95 -11.34
C TYR A 82 -16.19 -9.28 -10.23
N VAL A 83 -16.50 -10.24 -9.37
CA VAL A 83 -15.60 -10.68 -8.28
C VAL A 83 -14.31 -11.27 -8.83
N ILE A 84 -14.40 -12.09 -9.88
CA ILE A 84 -13.22 -12.68 -10.54
C ILE A 84 -12.36 -11.57 -11.16
N ALA A 85 -12.97 -10.62 -11.88
CA ALA A 85 -12.26 -9.52 -12.50
C ALA A 85 -11.56 -8.62 -11.46
N ALA A 86 -12.27 -8.23 -10.39
CA ALA A 86 -11.71 -7.42 -9.31
C ALA A 86 -10.54 -8.13 -8.62
N SER A 87 -10.67 -9.44 -8.34
CA SER A 87 -9.61 -10.25 -7.73
C SER A 87 -8.36 -10.32 -8.62
N GLY A 88 -8.54 -10.40 -9.95
CA GLY A 88 -7.45 -10.37 -10.91
C GLY A 88 -6.64 -9.07 -10.85
N VAL A 89 -7.33 -7.91 -10.81
CA VAL A 89 -6.66 -6.60 -10.70
C VAL A 89 -5.89 -6.47 -9.37
N VAL A 90 -6.51 -6.89 -8.27
CA VAL A 90 -5.86 -6.84 -6.94
C VAL A 90 -4.66 -7.79 -6.88
N ALA A 91 -4.77 -9.01 -7.39
CA ALA A 91 -3.68 -9.97 -7.44
C ALA A 91 -2.52 -9.46 -8.31
N ALA A 92 -2.80 -8.84 -9.45
CA ALA A 92 -1.79 -8.23 -10.31
C ALA A 92 -1.07 -7.08 -9.59
N PHE A 93 -1.81 -6.20 -8.90
CA PHE A 93 -1.24 -5.09 -8.15
C PHE A 93 -0.38 -5.56 -6.97
N MET A 94 -0.87 -6.52 -6.18
CA MET A 94 -0.11 -7.11 -5.08
C MET A 94 1.13 -7.85 -5.60
N GLY A 95 1.01 -8.58 -6.70
CA GLY A 95 2.12 -9.28 -7.36
C GLY A 95 3.21 -8.34 -7.86
N PHE A 96 2.81 -7.23 -8.50
CA PHE A 96 3.74 -6.21 -8.97
C PHE A 96 4.48 -5.54 -7.81
N ASN A 97 3.77 -5.12 -6.77
CA ASN A 97 4.39 -4.49 -5.59
C ASN A 97 5.35 -5.43 -4.86
N ALA A 98 5.02 -6.72 -4.75
CA ALA A 98 5.91 -7.73 -4.16
C ALA A 98 7.16 -7.96 -5.01
N TYR A 99 7.03 -7.95 -6.34
CA TYR A 99 8.16 -8.05 -7.25
C TYR A 99 9.10 -6.84 -7.13
N SER A 100 8.55 -5.61 -7.10
CA SER A 100 9.31 -4.37 -6.91
C SER A 100 10.05 -4.33 -5.56
N ALA A 101 9.40 -4.73 -4.46
CA ALA A 101 10.05 -4.80 -3.15
C ALA A 101 11.19 -5.83 -3.12
N LYS A 102 11.07 -6.93 -3.89
CA LYS A 102 12.12 -7.95 -3.99
C LYS A 102 13.31 -7.48 -4.82
N SER A 103 13.08 -6.71 -5.88
CA SER A 103 14.18 -6.08 -6.64
C SER A 103 14.94 -5.06 -5.80
N ASP A 104 14.26 -4.24 -4.99
CA ASP A 104 14.90 -3.26 -4.12
C ASP A 104 15.78 -3.90 -3.02
N LYS A 105 15.28 -4.99 -2.42
CA LYS A 105 16.04 -5.78 -1.45
C LYS A 105 17.26 -6.47 -2.08
N LYS A 106 17.19 -6.87 -3.36
CA LYS A 106 18.31 -7.50 -4.06
C LYS A 106 19.42 -6.50 -4.38
N THR A 107 19.05 -5.27 -4.77
CA THR A 107 20.00 -4.18 -5.06
C THR A 107 20.76 -3.71 -3.82
N SER A 108 20.08 -3.60 -2.67
CA SER A 108 20.73 -3.23 -1.40
C SER A 108 21.70 -4.30 -0.89
N MET A 109 21.37 -5.59 -1.02
CA MET A 109 22.28 -6.69 -0.64
C MET A 109 23.53 -6.79 -1.53
N SER A 110 23.46 -6.43 -2.81
CA SER A 110 24.63 -6.44 -3.69
C SER A 110 25.64 -5.33 -3.36
N MET A 111 25.20 -4.18 -2.83
CA MET A 111 26.11 -3.10 -2.42
C MET A 111 26.85 -3.39 -1.10
N GLU A 112 26.36 -4.33 -0.29
CA GLU A 112 26.98 -4.70 0.99
C GLU A 112 27.97 -5.87 0.86
N GLY A 113 27.90 -6.63 -0.25
CA GLY A 113 28.84 -7.71 -0.56
C GLY A 113 30.04 -7.31 -1.42
N GLU A 114 30.12 -6.04 -1.85
CA GLU A 114 31.22 -5.50 -2.67
C GLU A 114 32.14 -4.54 -1.89
N LYS A 115 32.10 -4.58 -0.54
CA LYS A 115 33.05 -3.90 0.34
C LYS A 115 33.95 -4.89 1.08
#